data_AF-A0A0M2U3W4-F1
#
_entry.id   AF-A0A0M2U3W4-F1
#
_cell.length_a   1.000
_cell.length_b   1.000
_cell.length_c   1.000
_cell.angle_alpha   90.00
_cell.angle_beta   90.00
_cell.angle_gamma   90.00
#
_symmetry.space_group_name_H-M   'P 1'
#
loop_
_entity.id
_entity.type
_entity.pdbx_description
1 polymer ?
#
loop_
_entity_poly.entity_id
_entity_poly.type
_entity_poly.pdbx_seq_one_letter_code
_entity_poly.pdbx_strand_id
1 'polypeptide(L)'
;MRPLIQYNEERGRLPVKKLSMLLVLAFIVMALMSTAALANPGFVGQLPADKSSLSCTACHTSAIPDLNDDGKAFKANGNKWPAAKPAPAAPAQSEPAKSEPAKKEEPKASVPKATAPKTVEFSLFKESGKADTVVAGGITYVSVKSIADLYKAFAEWHGATKHFVLVVKDFEIKGTLNKKDAEVNGQAVTLDQPVIMVKGRLYIPAESFAKAVGAEASVSAGSLEIKPTKYTVIGNAFAKTGKALDTVNTNYADQPNRPGARPNAVCVTCHNATAYEKGIKNSKDMTPEQLAANVQGCTTCHLGPGQGPYARGTAEIAGGWGMSARVTVTGGGKGTFCMDCHNMNGNPDPTNARRAYPHYGPQANILLGNGGMQVEGVRYGTSPHAANPNSCVSCHMPKDEYGYASHSFKVADNAKAACGSCHEGLTTANRPALGDYDGDGKVKGIQDEVKGLKALLKAAINTAIDPNGGSFDSSKGAFVYYDANKNQIKPGDISDVIYKATWNYKLIDKDGSYGIHNPAYTIQLLQQSYKELTGKDVPNAQIR
;
A
#
# COMPACT_ATOMS: atom_id res chain seq x y z
N MET A 1 0.36 -57.09 78.82
CA MET A 1 0.04 -58.27 78.00
C MET A 1 -1.24 -58.01 77.22
N ARG A 2 -1.12 -57.75 75.91
CA ARG A 2 -2.15 -57.90 74.87
C ARG A 2 -1.40 -58.01 73.52
N PRO A 3 -1.82 -58.89 72.60
CA PRO A 3 -0.93 -59.47 71.60
C PRO A 3 -0.84 -58.68 70.30
N LEU A 4 0.31 -58.86 69.63
CA LEU A 4 0.57 -58.51 68.24
C LEU A 4 -0.38 -59.29 67.32
N ILE A 5 -1.12 -58.58 66.48
CA ILE A 5 -1.81 -59.16 65.32
C ILE A 5 -1.07 -58.66 64.08
N GLN A 6 -0.31 -59.58 63.47
CA GLN A 6 0.15 -59.47 62.09
C GLN A 6 -1.09 -59.48 61.18
N TYR A 7 -1.20 -58.50 60.29
CA TYR A 7 -2.14 -58.55 59.17
C TYR A 7 -1.36 -58.58 57.86
N ASN A 8 -1.65 -59.63 57.10
CA ASN A 8 -1.04 -60.02 55.84
C ASN A 8 -1.05 -58.91 54.79
N GLU A 9 0.08 -58.80 54.09
CA GLU A 9 0.19 -58.21 52.76
C GLU A 9 -0.71 -58.96 51.77
N GLU A 10 -1.06 -58.26 50.69
CA GLU A 10 -1.86 -58.70 49.54
C GLU A 10 -3.38 -58.57 49.65
N ARG A 11 -3.88 -57.40 49.20
CA ARG A 11 -4.90 -57.29 48.14
C ARG A 11 -5.13 -55.82 47.78
N GLY A 12 -5.05 -55.50 46.48
CA GLY A 12 -5.72 -54.31 45.95
C GLY A 12 -4.93 -53.36 45.06
N ARG A 13 -3.77 -53.73 44.50
CA ARG A 13 -3.23 -53.01 43.33
C ARG A 13 -4.11 -53.30 42.12
N LEU A 14 -5.17 -52.52 41.93
CA LEU A 14 -5.81 -52.35 40.64
C LEU A 14 -4.72 -51.91 39.64
N PRO A 15 -4.55 -52.58 38.49
CA PRO A 15 -3.36 -52.44 37.70
C PRO A 15 -3.42 -51.11 36.96
N VAL A 16 -2.62 -50.14 37.40
CA VAL A 16 -2.39 -48.84 36.74
C VAL A 16 -2.16 -49.01 35.23
N LYS A 17 -1.58 -50.14 34.81
CA LYS A 17 -1.40 -50.53 33.41
C LYS A 17 -2.71 -50.66 32.59
N LYS A 18 -3.81 -51.16 33.16
CA LYS A 18 -5.09 -51.29 32.44
C LYS A 18 -5.79 -49.95 32.24
N LEU A 19 -5.66 -49.02 33.19
CA LEU A 19 -6.25 -47.69 33.09
C LEU A 19 -5.50 -46.83 32.07
N SER A 20 -4.16 -46.90 32.04
CA SER A 20 -3.36 -46.24 31.02
C SER A 20 -3.56 -46.83 29.61
N MET A 21 -3.81 -48.14 29.50
CA MET A 21 -4.08 -48.79 28.21
C MET A 21 -5.47 -48.43 27.65
N LEU A 22 -6.49 -48.29 28.52
CA LEU A 22 -7.83 -47.82 28.12
C LEU A 22 -7.84 -46.35 27.69
N LEU A 23 -7.06 -45.49 28.36
CA LEU A 23 -6.89 -44.08 27.96
C LEU A 23 -6.18 -43.93 26.61
N VAL A 24 -5.17 -44.75 26.35
CA VAL A 24 -4.48 -44.78 25.05
C VAL A 24 -5.40 -45.34 23.96
N LEU A 25 -6.18 -46.39 24.23
CA LEU A 25 -7.15 -46.91 23.27
C LEU A 25 -8.26 -45.90 22.95
N ALA A 26 -8.75 -45.15 23.95
CA ALA A 26 -9.75 -44.10 23.76
C ALA A 26 -9.19 -42.93 22.93
N PHE A 27 -7.92 -42.57 23.12
CA PHE A 27 -7.24 -41.58 22.27
C PHE A 27 -7.03 -42.07 20.83
N ILE A 28 -6.73 -43.35 20.62
CA ILE A 28 -6.58 -43.94 19.28
C ILE A 28 -7.93 -44.05 18.57
N VAL A 29 -9.00 -44.41 19.27
CA VAL A 29 -10.36 -44.46 18.69
C VAL A 29 -10.89 -43.05 18.38
N MET A 30 -10.61 -42.04 19.22
CA MET A 30 -10.94 -40.64 18.90
C MET A 30 -10.10 -40.08 17.75
N ALA A 31 -8.83 -40.47 17.63
CA ALA A 31 -8.01 -40.11 16.47
C ALA A 31 -8.50 -40.79 15.18
N LEU A 32 -8.96 -42.04 15.24
CA LEU A 32 -9.50 -42.78 14.08
C LEU A 32 -10.91 -42.36 13.67
N MET A 33 -11.71 -41.78 14.57
CA MET A 33 -13.03 -41.21 14.25
C MET A 33 -12.96 -39.82 13.59
N SER A 34 -11.78 -39.21 13.50
CA SER A 34 -11.58 -37.89 12.87
C SER A 34 -11.23 -37.96 11.37
N THR A 35 -11.18 -39.15 10.78
CA THR A 35 -10.78 -39.36 9.37
C THR A 35 -11.72 -40.29 8.61
N ALA A 36 -13.03 -40.04 8.63
CA ALA A 36 -13.95 -40.66 7.66
C ALA A 36 -15.30 -39.92 7.55
N ALA A 37 -15.30 -38.64 7.14
CA ALA A 37 -16.41 -38.14 6.35
C ALA A 37 -16.12 -38.56 4.89
N LEU A 38 -16.64 -39.73 4.51
CA LEU A 38 -16.45 -40.34 3.19
C LEU A 38 -16.99 -39.39 2.11
N ALA A 39 -16.07 -38.72 1.40
CA ALA A 39 -16.40 -38.03 0.17
C ALA A 39 -16.92 -39.04 -0.86
N ASN A 40 -18.02 -38.70 -1.53
CA ASN A 40 -18.57 -39.51 -2.61
C ASN A 40 -17.49 -39.69 -3.71
N PRO A 41 -17.07 -40.93 -4.04
CA PRO A 41 -16.00 -41.18 -5.01
C PRO A 41 -16.24 -40.56 -6.39
N GLY A 42 -17.50 -40.30 -6.74
CA GLY A 42 -17.87 -39.65 -8.00
C GLY A 42 -17.40 -38.19 -8.13
N PHE A 43 -17.09 -37.50 -7.03
CA PHE A 43 -16.73 -36.08 -7.05
C PHE A 43 -15.20 -35.85 -7.05
N VAL A 44 -14.43 -36.77 -6.47
CA VAL A 44 -12.95 -36.68 -6.42
C VAL A 44 -12.33 -36.87 -7.81
N GLY A 45 -12.96 -37.69 -8.67
CA GLY A 45 -12.52 -37.89 -10.06
C GLY A 45 -12.73 -36.70 -11.00
N GLN A 46 -13.39 -35.63 -10.56
CA GLN A 46 -13.70 -34.45 -11.37
C GLN A 46 -12.91 -33.19 -10.96
N LEU A 47 -12.02 -33.29 -9.97
CA LEU A 47 -11.20 -32.16 -9.55
C LEU A 47 -10.03 -31.89 -10.52
N PRO A 48 -9.76 -30.63 -10.88
CA PRO A 48 -8.55 -30.25 -11.62
C PRO A 48 -7.28 -30.76 -10.92
N ALA A 49 -6.30 -31.22 -11.69
CA ALA A 49 -5.11 -31.90 -11.16
C ALA A 49 -4.32 -31.07 -10.13
N ASP A 50 -4.39 -29.74 -10.22
CA ASP A 50 -3.73 -28.79 -9.32
C ASP A 50 -4.43 -28.64 -7.96
N LYS A 51 -5.60 -29.28 -7.76
CA LYS A 51 -6.38 -29.24 -6.51
C LYS A 51 -6.46 -30.58 -5.79
N SER A 52 -5.90 -31.64 -6.38
CA SER A 52 -5.94 -33.01 -5.85
C SER A 52 -5.14 -33.19 -4.54
N SER A 53 -4.25 -32.25 -4.21
CA SER A 53 -3.38 -32.30 -3.04
C SER A 53 -3.80 -31.40 -1.87
N LEU A 54 -4.96 -30.74 -1.94
CA LEU A 54 -5.46 -29.88 -0.86
C LEU A 54 -6.25 -30.72 0.16
N SER A 55 -5.97 -30.54 1.46
CA SER A 55 -6.69 -31.23 2.52
C SER A 55 -8.11 -30.67 2.70
N CYS A 56 -9.03 -31.52 3.12
CA CYS A 56 -10.46 -31.18 3.30
C CYS A 56 -10.70 -29.97 4.22
N THR A 57 -9.75 -29.65 5.10
CA THR A 57 -9.80 -28.53 6.03
C THR A 57 -9.64 -27.16 5.33
N ALA A 58 -9.08 -27.11 4.12
CA ALA A 58 -8.89 -25.87 3.37
C ALA A 58 -10.21 -25.23 2.88
N CYS A 59 -11.32 -25.98 2.85
CA CYS A 59 -12.63 -25.50 2.36
C CYS A 59 -13.73 -25.49 3.45
N HIS A 60 -13.46 -25.98 4.66
CA HIS A 60 -14.46 -26.14 5.73
C HIS A 60 -14.00 -25.59 7.08
N THR A 61 -13.67 -24.29 7.15
CA THR A 61 -13.71 -23.53 8.41
C THR A 61 -14.95 -22.65 8.42
N SER A 62 -15.90 -23.02 9.27
CA SER A 62 -17.28 -22.53 9.29
C SER A 62 -17.39 -21.15 9.94
N ALA A 63 -17.48 -20.11 9.10
CA ALA A 63 -18.41 -18.97 9.26
C ALA A 63 -18.28 -18.02 8.05
N ILE A 64 -18.66 -18.49 6.86
CA ILE A 64 -19.06 -17.59 5.77
C ILE A 64 -20.52 -17.22 6.06
N PRO A 65 -20.92 -15.94 6.11
CA PRO A 65 -22.32 -15.58 6.29
C PRO A 65 -23.17 -16.20 5.18
N ASP A 66 -24.38 -16.63 5.54
CA ASP A 66 -25.38 -17.00 4.54
C ASP A 66 -25.54 -15.85 3.55
N LEU A 67 -25.62 -16.21 2.26
CA LEU A 67 -25.89 -15.25 1.21
C LEU A 67 -27.23 -14.57 1.51
N ASN A 68 -27.26 -13.24 1.48
CA ASN A 68 -28.53 -12.51 1.44
C ASN A 68 -29.26 -12.83 0.12
N ASP A 69 -30.47 -12.33 -0.04
CA ASP A 69 -31.32 -12.73 -1.17
C ASP A 69 -30.70 -12.36 -2.53
N ASP A 70 -29.91 -11.30 -2.59
CA ASP A 70 -29.13 -10.92 -3.77
C ASP A 70 -27.98 -11.91 -4.05
N GLY A 71 -27.28 -12.35 -3.02
CA GLY A 71 -26.23 -13.37 -3.14
C GLY A 71 -26.78 -14.73 -3.55
N LYS A 72 -27.99 -15.10 -3.07
CA LYS A 72 -28.70 -16.31 -3.52
C LYS A 72 -29.10 -16.18 -4.99
N ALA A 73 -29.60 -15.03 -5.41
CA ALA A 73 -29.99 -14.75 -6.79
C ALA A 73 -28.80 -14.77 -7.77
N PHE A 74 -27.66 -14.19 -7.37
CA PHE A 74 -26.41 -14.22 -8.14
C PHE A 74 -25.91 -15.66 -8.37
N LYS A 75 -25.93 -16.47 -7.30
CA LYS A 75 -25.54 -17.89 -7.37
C LYS A 75 -26.52 -18.70 -8.21
N ALA A 76 -27.82 -18.45 -8.10
CA ALA A 76 -28.86 -19.09 -8.91
C ALA A 76 -28.73 -18.77 -10.41
N ASN A 77 -28.17 -17.60 -10.75
CA ASN A 77 -27.90 -17.20 -12.13
C ASN A 77 -26.51 -17.66 -12.65
N GLY A 78 -25.96 -18.74 -12.11
CA GLY A 78 -24.67 -19.29 -12.56
C GLY A 78 -23.48 -18.35 -12.33
N ASN A 79 -23.51 -17.57 -11.25
CA ASN A 79 -22.53 -16.52 -10.94
C ASN A 79 -22.48 -15.39 -11.99
N LYS A 80 -23.60 -15.12 -12.65
CA LYS A 80 -23.76 -13.97 -13.54
C LYS A 80 -24.70 -12.96 -12.89
N TRP A 81 -24.31 -11.69 -12.85
CA TRP A 81 -25.24 -10.64 -12.46
C TRP A 81 -26.30 -10.47 -13.55
N PRO A 82 -27.60 -10.32 -13.21
CA PRO A 82 -28.60 -9.98 -14.21
C PRO A 82 -28.26 -8.63 -14.85
N ALA A 83 -28.46 -8.52 -16.17
CA ALA A 83 -28.23 -7.28 -16.88
C ALA A 83 -29.06 -6.16 -16.24
N ALA A 84 -28.44 -5.00 -16.02
CA ALA A 84 -29.13 -3.82 -15.52
C ALA A 84 -30.38 -3.54 -16.36
N LYS A 85 -31.51 -3.24 -15.70
CA LYS A 85 -32.72 -2.79 -16.40
C LYS A 85 -32.34 -1.59 -17.28
N PRO A 86 -32.69 -1.61 -18.58
CA PRO A 86 -32.34 -0.52 -19.48
C PRO A 86 -32.96 0.79 -18.98
N ALA A 87 -32.13 1.83 -18.94
CA ALA A 87 -32.57 3.19 -18.64
C ALA A 87 -33.59 3.68 -19.70
N PRO A 88 -34.50 4.60 -19.36
CA PRO A 88 -35.44 5.18 -20.32
C PRO A 88 -34.71 5.79 -21.52
N ALA A 89 -35.24 5.54 -22.72
CA ALA A 89 -34.63 5.94 -23.98
C ALA A 89 -34.45 7.47 -24.07
N ALA A 90 -33.21 7.90 -24.35
CA ALA A 90 -32.89 9.25 -24.77
C ALA A 90 -33.41 9.50 -26.21
N PRO A 91 -33.74 10.75 -26.58
CA PRO A 91 -34.37 11.06 -27.87
C PRO A 91 -33.46 10.76 -29.07
N ALA A 92 -34.10 10.39 -30.18
CA ALA A 92 -33.53 9.79 -31.37
C ALA A 92 -32.37 10.57 -31.99
N GLN A 93 -31.27 9.87 -32.24
CA GLN A 93 -30.19 10.32 -33.12
C GLN A 93 -30.58 10.11 -34.58
N SER A 94 -30.35 11.13 -35.40
CA SER A 94 -30.53 11.13 -36.86
C SER A 94 -29.57 10.18 -37.57
N GLU A 95 -30.04 9.63 -38.69
CA GLU A 95 -29.42 8.61 -39.57
C GLU A 95 -27.92 8.80 -39.92
N PRO A 96 -27.22 7.69 -40.22
CA PRO A 96 -25.84 7.72 -40.70
C PRO A 96 -25.75 8.12 -42.17
N ALA A 97 -25.04 9.21 -42.44
CA ALA A 97 -24.71 9.62 -43.80
C ALA A 97 -23.68 8.66 -44.44
N LYS A 98 -23.97 8.34 -45.71
CA LYS A 98 -23.21 7.49 -46.61
C LYS A 98 -21.74 7.91 -46.77
N SER A 99 -20.91 6.91 -47.02
CA SER A 99 -19.52 7.00 -47.45
C SER A 99 -19.34 7.82 -48.74
N GLU A 100 -18.45 8.80 -48.70
CA GLU A 100 -17.81 9.45 -49.85
C GLU A 100 -16.29 9.56 -49.59
N PRO A 101 -15.45 9.76 -50.64
CA PRO A 101 -14.22 9.01 -50.81
C PRO A 101 -13.01 9.64 -50.13
N ALA A 102 -11.97 8.81 -50.00
CA ALA A 102 -10.64 9.13 -49.50
C ALA A 102 -10.18 10.56 -49.84
N LYS A 103 -10.02 11.38 -48.78
CA LYS A 103 -9.41 12.71 -48.87
C LYS A 103 -7.98 12.65 -48.32
N LYS A 104 -7.05 12.74 -49.28
CA LYS A 104 -5.69 13.29 -49.28
C LYS A 104 -4.77 12.96 -48.08
N GLU A 105 -3.70 12.24 -48.41
CA GLU A 105 -2.41 12.27 -47.69
C GLU A 105 -2.11 13.67 -47.17
N GLU A 106 -1.90 13.76 -45.85
CA GLU A 106 -1.23 14.89 -45.23
C GLU A 106 0.12 15.14 -45.93
N PRO A 107 0.55 16.41 -46.05
CA PRO A 107 1.80 16.72 -46.71
C PRO A 107 2.93 16.03 -45.93
N LYS A 108 3.74 15.21 -46.61
CA LYS A 108 5.03 14.75 -46.11
C LYS A 108 5.78 16.00 -45.63
N ALA A 109 5.85 16.21 -44.32
CA ALA A 109 6.73 17.21 -43.75
C ALA A 109 8.11 16.95 -44.33
N SER A 110 8.62 17.91 -45.12
CA SER A 110 9.92 17.80 -45.75
C SER A 110 10.95 17.60 -44.64
N VAL A 111 11.54 16.41 -44.55
CA VAL A 111 12.64 16.15 -43.62
C VAL A 111 13.69 17.21 -43.90
N PRO A 112 14.04 18.08 -42.93
CA PRO A 112 15.06 19.09 -43.15
C PRO A 112 16.33 18.40 -43.63
N LYS A 113 16.95 18.91 -44.71
CA LYS A 113 18.11 18.30 -45.37
C LYS A 113 19.25 18.16 -44.34
N ALA A 114 19.41 16.94 -43.81
CA ALA A 114 20.42 16.65 -42.80
C ALA A 114 21.81 16.52 -43.44
N THR A 115 22.85 16.95 -42.72
CA THR A 115 24.23 16.66 -43.12
C THR A 115 24.50 15.15 -43.11
N ALA A 116 25.58 14.72 -43.77
CA ALA A 116 26.08 13.36 -43.58
C ALA A 116 26.39 13.12 -42.09
N PRO A 117 26.12 11.92 -41.55
CA PRO A 117 26.49 11.55 -40.19
C PRO A 117 27.99 11.76 -39.96
N LYS A 118 28.32 12.43 -38.86
CA LYS A 118 29.70 12.63 -38.39
C LYS A 118 29.84 12.05 -36.99
N THR A 119 30.87 11.26 -36.77
CA THR A 119 31.22 10.78 -35.43
C THR A 119 31.99 11.87 -34.70
N VAL A 120 31.51 12.25 -33.51
CA VAL A 120 32.11 13.27 -32.64
C VAL A 120 32.42 12.67 -31.28
N GLU A 121 33.32 13.32 -30.53
CA GLU A 121 33.49 13.02 -29.11
C GLU A 121 32.19 13.39 -28.39
N PHE A 122 31.66 12.47 -27.60
CA PHE A 122 30.36 12.60 -26.97
C PHE A 122 30.48 12.33 -25.48
N SER A 123 30.06 13.29 -24.67
CA SER A 123 29.91 13.10 -23.24
C SER A 123 28.45 13.30 -22.85
N LEU A 124 27.91 12.35 -22.10
CA LEU A 124 26.59 12.44 -21.50
C LEU A 124 26.77 12.17 -20.01
N PHE A 125 26.47 13.16 -19.17
CA PHE A 125 26.70 13.15 -17.73
C PHE A 125 28.17 12.92 -17.35
N LYS A 126 28.54 11.68 -16.97
CA LYS A 126 29.89 11.30 -16.52
C LYS A 126 30.60 10.37 -17.50
N GLU A 127 29.88 9.81 -18.47
CA GLU A 127 30.45 8.88 -19.45
C GLU A 127 30.83 9.64 -20.72
N SER A 128 31.97 9.26 -21.29
CA SER A 128 32.48 9.84 -22.52
C SER A 128 32.81 8.73 -23.51
N GLY A 129 32.58 9.01 -24.79
CA GLY A 129 32.83 8.08 -25.88
C GLY A 129 32.58 8.78 -27.20
N LYS A 130 32.03 8.05 -28.17
CA LYS A 130 31.77 8.58 -29.51
C LYS A 130 30.30 8.49 -29.84
N ALA A 131 29.75 9.53 -30.46
CA ALA A 131 28.41 9.48 -31.00
C ALA A 131 28.34 9.99 -32.43
N ASP A 132 27.45 9.40 -33.20
CA ASP A 132 27.11 9.95 -34.50
C ASP A 132 26.12 11.09 -34.32
N THR A 133 26.45 12.21 -34.96
CA THR A 133 25.62 13.40 -34.99
C THR A 133 25.32 13.79 -36.43
N VAL A 134 24.18 14.47 -36.60
CA VAL A 134 23.80 15.13 -37.86
C VAL A 134 23.32 16.53 -37.53
N VAL A 135 23.48 17.46 -38.48
CA VAL A 135 22.91 18.79 -38.38
C VAL A 135 21.78 18.89 -39.39
N ALA A 136 20.58 19.26 -38.94
CA ALA A 136 19.42 19.47 -39.80
C ALA A 136 18.67 20.73 -39.35
N GLY A 137 18.45 21.68 -40.27
CA GLY A 137 17.77 22.94 -39.95
C GLY A 137 18.51 23.78 -38.90
N GLY A 138 19.84 23.72 -38.85
CA GLY A 138 20.66 24.43 -37.86
C GLY A 138 20.72 23.76 -36.47
N ILE A 139 19.98 22.67 -36.25
CA ILE A 139 19.95 21.94 -34.98
C ILE A 139 20.86 20.72 -35.05
N THR A 140 21.61 20.50 -33.97
CA THR A 140 22.43 19.29 -33.79
C THR A 140 21.57 18.16 -33.25
N TYR A 141 21.61 17.02 -33.92
CA TYR A 141 20.96 15.80 -33.49
C TYR A 141 22.00 14.76 -33.10
N VAL A 142 21.63 13.91 -32.15
CA VAL A 142 22.44 12.79 -31.69
C VAL A 142 21.73 11.47 -31.98
N SER A 143 22.50 10.47 -32.40
CA SER A 143 22.01 9.12 -32.68
C SER A 143 21.50 8.46 -31.41
N VAL A 144 20.25 7.98 -31.45
CA VAL A 144 19.64 7.18 -30.37
C VAL A 144 20.47 5.94 -30.08
N LYS A 145 20.97 5.30 -31.15
CA LYS A 145 21.85 4.14 -31.03
C LYS A 145 23.18 4.50 -30.35
N SER A 146 23.76 5.66 -30.65
CA SER A 146 25.02 6.07 -30.01
C SER A 146 24.84 6.38 -28.53
N ILE A 147 23.71 6.98 -28.14
CA ILE A 147 23.35 7.15 -26.71
C ILE A 147 23.19 5.80 -26.03
N ALA A 148 22.50 4.85 -26.69
CA ALA A 148 22.31 3.51 -26.19
C ALA A 148 23.65 2.77 -26.03
N ASP A 149 24.52 2.82 -27.05
CA ASP A 149 25.81 2.14 -27.05
C ASP A 149 26.76 2.70 -25.97
N LEU A 150 26.77 4.02 -25.75
CA LEU A 150 27.60 4.66 -24.70
C LEU A 150 27.30 4.07 -23.31
N TYR A 151 26.04 3.77 -23.03
CA TYR A 151 25.58 3.29 -21.74
C TYR A 151 25.28 1.78 -21.69
N LYS A 152 25.47 1.06 -22.80
CA LYS A 152 24.95 -0.31 -22.99
C LYS A 152 23.45 -0.39 -22.63
N ALA A 153 22.74 0.68 -22.99
CA ALA A 153 21.36 0.96 -22.66
C ALA A 153 20.40 0.23 -23.62
N PHE A 154 19.15 0.06 -23.18
CA PHE A 154 18.11 -0.54 -23.99
C PHE A 154 17.59 0.48 -25.01
N ALA A 155 17.52 0.09 -26.28
CA ALA A 155 16.88 0.88 -27.33
C ALA A 155 16.10 -0.05 -28.25
N GLU A 156 14.80 0.20 -28.41
CA GLU A 156 13.92 -0.57 -29.27
C GLU A 156 13.23 0.34 -30.29
N TRP A 157 13.05 -0.19 -31.51
CA TRP A 157 12.35 0.45 -32.60
C TRP A 157 11.16 -0.40 -33.04
N HIS A 158 9.98 0.21 -33.07
CA HIS A 158 8.74 -0.42 -33.52
C HIS A 158 8.38 0.10 -34.91
N GLY A 159 8.76 -0.66 -35.95
CA GLY A 159 8.60 -0.22 -37.35
C GLY A 159 7.15 0.03 -37.78
N ALA A 160 6.18 -0.71 -37.24
CA ALA A 160 4.77 -0.57 -37.58
C ALA A 160 4.17 0.75 -37.09
N THR A 161 4.50 1.15 -35.87
CA THR A 161 3.98 2.38 -35.25
C THR A 161 4.93 3.57 -35.43
N LYS A 162 6.17 3.32 -35.90
CA LYS A 162 7.26 4.28 -36.01
C LYS A 162 7.68 4.91 -34.68
N HIS A 163 7.46 4.17 -33.59
CA HIS A 163 7.87 4.57 -32.25
C HIS A 163 9.24 4.00 -31.90
N PHE A 164 9.96 4.71 -31.05
CA PHE A 164 11.13 4.17 -30.36
C PHE A 164 10.99 4.30 -28.85
N VAL A 165 11.71 3.44 -28.15
CA VAL A 165 11.91 3.51 -26.71
C VAL A 165 13.41 3.49 -26.47
N LEU A 166 13.93 4.50 -25.79
CA LEU A 166 15.32 4.56 -25.32
C LEU A 166 15.30 4.61 -23.80
N VAL A 167 16.02 3.69 -23.15
CA VAL A 167 16.18 3.66 -21.70
C VAL A 167 17.66 3.86 -21.38
N VAL A 168 18.03 5.08 -20.99
CA VAL A 168 19.41 5.47 -20.67
C VAL A 168 19.50 6.02 -19.25
N LYS A 169 20.29 5.37 -18.39
CA LYS A 169 20.33 5.63 -16.93
C LYS A 169 18.92 5.72 -16.31
N ASP A 170 18.54 6.93 -15.88
CA ASP A 170 17.32 7.28 -15.14
C ASP A 170 16.17 7.74 -16.05
N PHE A 171 16.36 7.68 -17.37
CA PHE A 171 15.44 8.25 -18.37
C PHE A 171 14.89 7.18 -19.32
N GLU A 172 13.57 6.98 -19.29
CA GLU A 172 12.82 6.36 -20.37
C GLU A 172 12.32 7.45 -21.31
N ILE A 173 12.74 7.38 -22.57
CA ILE A 173 12.39 8.35 -23.61
C ILE A 173 11.64 7.61 -24.69
N LYS A 174 10.38 8.00 -24.88
CA LYS A 174 9.56 7.54 -25.99
C LYS A 174 9.39 8.67 -26.98
N GLY A 175 9.38 8.33 -28.25
CA GLY A 175 9.04 9.30 -29.28
C GLY A 175 8.62 8.61 -30.56
N THR A 176 8.05 9.40 -31.45
CA THR A 176 7.55 8.92 -32.75
C THR A 176 8.32 9.60 -33.86
N LEU A 177 8.74 8.84 -34.87
CA LEU A 177 9.39 9.40 -36.05
C LEU A 177 8.50 10.48 -36.70
N ASN A 178 9.12 11.59 -37.09
CA ASN A 178 8.48 12.77 -37.69
C ASN A 178 7.49 13.50 -36.78
N LYS A 179 7.44 13.20 -35.48
CA LYS A 179 6.67 13.96 -34.49
C LYS A 179 7.59 14.69 -33.53
N LYS A 180 7.06 15.80 -32.99
CA LYS A 180 7.69 16.58 -31.91
C LYS A 180 7.28 16.08 -30.52
N ASP A 181 6.24 15.27 -30.45
CA ASP A 181 5.77 14.70 -29.20
C ASP A 181 6.72 13.58 -28.76
N ALA A 182 7.23 13.73 -27.55
CA ALA A 182 8.01 12.73 -26.85
C ALA A 182 7.44 12.57 -25.44
N GLU A 183 7.81 11.47 -24.79
CA GLU A 183 7.59 11.30 -23.36
C GLU A 183 8.93 11.03 -22.70
N VAL A 184 9.17 11.70 -21.58
CA VAL A 184 10.31 11.39 -20.72
C VAL A 184 9.78 10.99 -19.36
N ASN A 185 10.08 9.76 -18.94
CA ASN A 185 9.66 9.21 -17.66
C ASN A 185 8.13 9.28 -17.43
N GLY A 186 7.34 9.17 -18.50
CA GLY A 186 5.88 9.24 -18.49
C GLY A 186 5.29 10.66 -18.51
N GLN A 187 6.12 11.70 -18.54
CA GLN A 187 5.67 13.07 -18.77
C GLN A 187 5.77 13.42 -20.25
N ALA A 188 4.69 13.98 -20.81
CA ALA A 188 4.69 14.51 -22.16
C ALA A 188 5.66 15.70 -22.27
N VAL A 189 6.54 15.66 -23.26
CA VAL A 189 7.52 16.70 -23.58
C VAL A 189 7.42 17.03 -25.07
N THR A 190 7.45 18.32 -25.40
CA THR A 190 7.51 18.78 -26.78
C THR A 190 8.96 19.06 -27.17
N LEU A 191 9.45 18.39 -28.20
CA LEU A 191 10.76 18.62 -28.80
C LEU A 191 10.73 19.87 -29.69
N ASP A 192 11.85 20.58 -29.78
CA ASP A 192 11.95 21.79 -30.62
C ASP A 192 11.86 21.43 -32.12
N GLN A 193 12.34 20.23 -32.47
CA GLN A 193 12.25 19.63 -33.81
C GLN A 193 11.84 18.15 -33.74
N PRO A 194 11.24 17.61 -34.81
CA PRO A 194 10.79 16.22 -34.80
C PRO A 194 11.96 15.24 -34.79
N VAL A 195 11.71 14.03 -34.30
CA VAL A 195 12.67 12.92 -34.41
C VAL A 195 12.82 12.54 -35.88
N ILE A 196 14.07 12.38 -36.35
CA ILE A 196 14.38 12.11 -37.76
C ILE A 196 15.09 10.78 -37.94
N MET A 197 15.02 10.25 -39.16
CA MET A 197 15.76 9.07 -39.57
C MET A 197 16.72 9.42 -40.70
N VAL A 198 18.00 9.14 -40.53
CA VAL A 198 19.05 9.40 -41.53
C VAL A 198 19.85 8.13 -41.74
N LYS A 199 19.90 7.64 -42.98
CA LYS A 199 20.59 6.39 -43.37
C LYS A 199 20.25 5.19 -42.46
N GLY A 200 18.97 5.04 -42.11
CA GLY A 200 18.48 3.94 -41.25
C GLY A 200 18.80 4.08 -39.76
N ARG A 201 19.37 5.21 -39.32
CA ARG A 201 19.62 5.52 -37.90
C ARG A 201 18.66 6.59 -37.41
N LEU A 202 18.17 6.43 -36.20
CA LEU A 202 17.26 7.35 -35.55
C LEU A 202 18.04 8.43 -34.80
N TYR A 203 17.59 9.68 -34.93
CA TYR A 203 18.26 10.86 -34.39
C TYR A 203 17.26 11.75 -33.65
N ILE A 204 17.64 12.21 -32.45
CA ILE A 204 16.85 13.11 -31.59
C ILE A 204 17.59 14.45 -31.48
N PRO A 205 16.88 15.60 -31.45
CA PRO A 205 17.50 16.90 -31.20
C PRO A 205 18.25 16.90 -29.86
N ALA A 206 19.55 17.22 -29.88
CA ALA A 206 20.41 17.07 -28.71
C ALA A 206 20.05 18.02 -27.56
N GLU A 207 19.65 19.27 -27.87
CA GLU A 207 19.22 20.26 -26.88
C GLU A 207 17.87 19.90 -26.25
N SER A 208 16.88 19.54 -27.05
CA SER A 208 15.57 19.12 -26.53
C SER A 208 15.70 17.84 -25.69
N PHE A 209 16.55 16.90 -26.13
CA PHE A 209 16.91 15.73 -25.33
C PHE A 209 17.54 16.13 -24.00
N ALA A 210 18.57 17.00 -24.02
CA ALA A 210 19.25 17.46 -22.80
C ALA A 210 18.25 18.11 -21.83
N LYS A 211 17.44 19.06 -22.31
CA LYS A 211 16.41 19.73 -21.50
C LYS A 211 15.42 18.74 -20.91
N ALA A 212 14.97 17.76 -21.70
CA ALA A 212 14.01 16.77 -21.24
C ALA A 212 14.59 15.84 -20.16
N VAL A 213 15.91 15.64 -20.12
CA VAL A 213 16.61 14.88 -19.08
C VAL A 213 17.20 15.76 -17.96
N GLY A 214 16.76 17.02 -17.85
CA GLY A 214 17.24 17.95 -16.81
C GLY A 214 18.70 18.38 -16.99
N ALA A 215 19.20 18.38 -18.22
CA ALA A 215 20.56 18.68 -18.61
C ALA A 215 20.65 19.86 -19.60
N GLU A 216 21.85 20.38 -19.76
CA GLU A 216 22.23 21.36 -20.78
C GLU A 216 23.17 20.71 -21.79
N ALA A 217 22.94 20.98 -23.08
CA ALA A 217 23.82 20.56 -24.16
C ALA A 217 24.80 21.68 -24.53
N SER A 218 26.07 21.32 -24.72
CA SER A 218 27.14 22.17 -25.23
C SER A 218 27.72 21.53 -26.49
N VAL A 219 27.64 22.26 -27.61
CA VAL A 219 28.11 21.78 -28.92
C VAL A 219 29.36 22.57 -29.32
N SER A 220 30.44 21.88 -29.65
CA SER A 220 31.67 22.47 -30.19
C SER A 220 32.18 21.71 -31.41
N ALA A 221 33.18 22.27 -32.11
CA ALA A 221 33.74 21.64 -33.30
C ALA A 221 34.34 20.26 -32.95
N GLY A 222 33.63 19.19 -33.30
CA GLY A 222 34.06 17.81 -33.07
C GLY A 222 33.65 17.22 -31.71
N SER A 223 32.85 17.92 -30.90
CA SER A 223 32.32 17.35 -29.65
C SER A 223 30.92 17.81 -29.28
N LEU A 224 30.17 16.93 -28.63
CA LEU A 224 28.87 17.18 -28.03
C LEU A 224 28.92 16.76 -26.56
N GLU A 225 28.61 17.69 -25.65
CA GLU A 225 28.59 17.43 -24.21
C GLU A 225 27.21 17.72 -23.63
N ILE A 226 26.64 16.81 -22.86
CA ILE A 226 25.34 16.96 -22.19
C ILE A 226 25.55 16.80 -20.69
N LYS A 227 25.47 17.92 -19.96
CA LYS A 227 25.77 18.00 -18.52
C LYS A 227 24.49 18.23 -17.72
N PRO A 228 24.31 17.57 -16.56
CA PRO A 228 23.12 17.74 -15.75
C PRO A 228 23.06 19.17 -15.18
N THR A 229 21.88 19.77 -15.17
CA THR A 229 21.61 21.02 -14.43
C THR A 229 21.34 20.69 -12.96
N LYS A 230 21.50 21.67 -12.06
CA LYS A 230 21.40 21.47 -10.60
C LYS A 230 20.03 20.96 -10.08
N TYR A 231 19.04 20.76 -10.94
CA TYR A 231 17.70 20.36 -10.54
C TYR A 231 17.16 19.21 -11.42
N THR A 232 16.76 18.11 -10.75
CA THR A 232 15.79 17.05 -11.19
C THR A 232 16.25 16.04 -12.28
N VAL A 233 15.98 14.72 -12.25
CA VAL A 233 15.19 13.79 -11.40
C VAL A 233 15.87 12.40 -11.41
N ILE A 234 16.14 11.89 -10.21
CA ILE A 234 16.15 10.46 -9.87
C ILE A 234 14.69 10.06 -9.61
N GLY A 235 14.19 8.97 -10.20
CA GLY A 235 12.86 8.49 -9.82
C GLY A 235 12.38 7.21 -10.49
N ASN A 236 12.41 7.12 -11.82
CA ASN A 236 11.59 6.10 -12.51
C ASN A 236 12.36 4.89 -13.08
N ALA A 237 13.66 4.99 -13.39
CA ALA A 237 14.42 3.83 -13.88
C ALA A 237 14.96 2.92 -12.76
N PHE A 238 14.94 3.39 -11.51
CA PHE A 238 15.49 2.65 -10.37
C PHE A 238 14.67 1.44 -9.92
N ALA A 239 13.43 1.33 -10.41
CA ALA A 239 12.56 0.21 -10.14
C ALA A 239 13.06 -1.13 -10.76
N LYS A 240 14.11 -1.13 -11.60
CA LYS A 240 14.48 -2.33 -12.39
C LYS A 240 15.93 -2.85 -12.28
N THR A 241 16.88 -2.23 -11.59
CA THR A 241 18.30 -2.65 -11.70
C THR A 241 18.95 -3.24 -10.44
N GLY A 242 18.32 -3.22 -9.27
CA GLY A 242 18.84 -3.93 -8.08
C GLY A 242 20.26 -3.51 -7.63
N LYS A 243 20.76 -2.35 -8.07
CA LYS A 243 22.00 -1.73 -7.58
C LYS A 243 21.62 -0.39 -6.97
N ALA A 244 22.13 -0.09 -5.79
CA ALA A 244 21.70 1.01 -4.91
C ALA A 244 21.87 2.42 -5.53
N LEU A 245 20.95 3.34 -5.19
CA LEU A 245 21.23 4.77 -5.20
C LEU A 245 21.51 5.18 -3.77
N ASP A 246 22.78 5.51 -3.54
CA ASP A 246 23.30 6.20 -2.37
C ASP A 246 22.88 7.69 -2.31
N THR A 247 22.02 8.16 -3.22
CA THR A 247 21.55 9.55 -3.23
C THR A 247 20.15 9.64 -2.67
N VAL A 248 20.16 9.54 -1.34
CA VAL A 248 19.18 10.07 -0.41
C VAL A 248 18.62 11.38 -0.97
N ASN A 249 17.29 11.48 -0.92
CA ASN A 249 16.54 12.72 -1.00
C ASN A 249 17.10 13.72 0.04
N THR A 250 18.07 14.53 -0.36
CA THR A 250 18.76 15.50 0.51
C THR A 250 17.84 16.63 0.99
N ASN A 251 16.65 16.77 0.41
CA ASN A 251 15.64 17.71 0.92
C ASN A 251 15.03 17.27 2.26
N TYR A 252 15.35 16.05 2.73
CA TYR A 252 15.14 15.62 4.11
C TYR A 252 16.46 15.34 4.85
N ALA A 253 17.53 16.12 4.61
CA ALA A 253 18.71 16.14 5.49
C ALA A 253 18.60 17.20 6.63
N ASP A 254 17.88 18.30 6.44
CA ASP A 254 17.91 19.47 7.36
C ASP A 254 16.75 19.64 8.39
N GLN A 255 16.25 18.57 9.01
CA GLN A 255 15.18 18.66 10.02
C GLN A 255 15.66 17.92 11.27
N PRO A 256 16.02 18.63 12.33
CA PRO A 256 16.66 18.06 13.52
C PRO A 256 15.74 17.17 14.38
N ASN A 257 14.51 16.85 13.94
CA ASN A 257 13.51 16.14 14.75
C ASN A 257 12.83 14.95 14.05
N ARG A 258 13.42 14.43 12.97
CA ARG A 258 12.89 13.28 12.21
C ARG A 258 13.00 11.98 13.01
N PRO A 259 12.00 11.07 12.98
CA PRO A 259 12.06 9.80 13.69
C PRO A 259 13.34 8.99 13.40
N GLY A 260 13.79 8.93 12.14
CA GLY A 260 14.99 8.19 11.71
C GLY A 260 16.33 8.80 12.11
N ALA A 261 16.34 9.99 12.70
CA ALA A 261 17.55 10.68 13.17
C ALA A 261 17.53 10.88 14.70
N ARG A 262 16.52 10.35 15.40
CA ARG A 262 16.43 10.47 16.86
C ARG A 262 17.44 9.55 17.54
N PRO A 263 18.31 10.08 18.41
CA PRO A 263 19.28 9.25 19.13
C PRO A 263 18.58 8.30 20.11
N ASN A 264 19.22 7.15 20.33
CA ASN A 264 18.76 6.03 21.17
C ASN A 264 17.31 5.55 20.90
N ALA A 265 16.81 5.68 19.67
CA ALA A 265 15.42 5.36 19.32
C ALA A 265 15.31 4.14 18.40
N VAL A 266 14.28 3.32 18.62
CA VAL A 266 13.91 2.20 17.73
C VAL A 266 13.26 2.65 16.42
N CYS A 267 12.98 3.96 16.30
CA CYS A 267 12.35 4.59 15.15
C CYS A 267 13.13 4.36 13.84
N VAL A 268 14.46 4.19 13.92
CA VAL A 268 15.31 3.92 12.74
C VAL A 268 14.91 2.66 12.00
N THR A 269 14.34 1.67 12.70
CA THR A 269 13.89 0.43 12.09
C THR A 269 12.97 0.71 10.90
N CYS A 270 11.98 1.58 11.06
CA CYS A 270 11.00 1.88 10.02
C CYS A 270 11.21 3.24 9.33
N HIS A 271 12.13 4.07 9.81
CA HIS A 271 12.36 5.43 9.31
C HIS A 271 13.79 5.67 8.83
N ASN A 272 14.56 4.62 8.57
CA ASN A 272 15.89 4.73 7.98
C ASN A 272 16.17 3.49 7.10
N ALA A 273 16.46 3.70 5.81
CA ALA A 273 16.67 2.61 4.85
C ALA A 273 17.90 1.76 5.20
N THR A 274 19.01 2.39 5.57
CA THR A 274 20.24 1.68 5.96
C THR A 274 20.04 0.85 7.22
N ALA A 275 19.30 1.38 8.20
CA ALA A 275 18.98 0.63 9.40
C ALA A 275 18.13 -0.60 9.06
N TYR A 276 17.10 -0.44 8.24
CA TYR A 276 16.25 -1.54 7.81
C TYR A 276 17.04 -2.61 7.04
N GLU A 277 17.84 -2.20 6.06
CA GLU A 277 18.67 -3.07 5.23
C GLU A 277 19.67 -3.88 6.07
N LYS A 278 20.30 -3.24 7.04
CA LYS A 278 21.29 -3.88 7.93
C LYS A 278 20.67 -4.58 9.14
N GLY A 279 19.34 -4.57 9.27
CA GLY A 279 18.64 -5.14 10.42
C GLY A 279 18.91 -4.42 11.75
N ILE A 280 19.40 -3.17 11.70
CA ILE A 280 19.71 -2.36 12.87
C ILE A 280 18.40 -1.88 13.50
N LYS A 281 18.20 -2.22 14.78
CA LYS A 281 16.96 -1.92 15.51
C LYS A 281 17.04 -0.67 16.38
N ASN A 282 18.24 -0.12 16.60
CA ASN A 282 18.43 1.04 17.44
C ASN A 282 19.43 2.01 16.80
N SER A 283 19.10 3.30 16.80
CA SER A 283 19.94 4.36 16.24
C SER A 283 21.33 4.45 16.87
N LYS A 284 21.50 3.96 18.11
CA LYS A 284 22.79 3.94 18.82
C LYS A 284 23.83 3.06 18.12
N ASP A 285 23.37 2.08 17.35
CA ASP A 285 24.21 1.11 16.64
C ASP A 285 24.51 1.59 15.20
N MET A 286 24.23 2.86 14.90
CA MET A 286 24.43 3.50 13.60
C MET A 286 25.50 4.59 13.69
N THR A 287 26.26 4.80 12.61
CA THR A 287 27.18 5.94 12.52
C THR A 287 26.40 7.24 12.28
N PRO A 288 26.98 8.42 12.61
CA PRO A 288 26.36 9.71 12.28
C PRO A 288 25.99 9.85 10.79
N GLU A 289 26.83 9.33 9.89
CA GLU A 289 26.58 9.33 8.44
C GLU A 289 25.38 8.45 8.07
N GLN A 290 25.26 7.27 8.70
CA GLN A 290 24.12 6.38 8.49
C GLN A 290 22.81 6.97 9.03
N LEU A 291 22.87 7.76 10.11
CA LEU A 291 21.72 8.50 10.63
C LEU A 291 21.34 9.69 9.74
N ALA A 292 22.29 10.28 9.02
CA ALA A 292 22.04 11.33 8.04
C ALA A 292 21.38 10.78 6.76
N ALA A 293 21.72 9.55 6.35
CA ALA A 293 21.11 8.84 5.22
C ALA A 293 19.79 8.16 5.62
N ASN A 294 18.68 8.91 5.62
CA ASN A 294 17.53 8.59 6.46
C ASN A 294 16.18 8.36 5.76
N VAL A 295 16.14 8.30 4.42
CA VAL A 295 14.85 8.18 3.71
C VAL A 295 14.65 6.75 3.22
N GLN A 296 13.43 6.24 3.40
CA GLN A 296 13.07 4.95 2.81
C GLN A 296 13.15 5.02 1.29
N GLY A 297 13.80 4.01 0.70
CA GLY A 297 14.13 4.02 -0.71
C GLY A 297 13.89 2.66 -1.35
N CYS A 298 14.35 2.53 -2.59
CA CYS A 298 14.19 1.31 -3.38
C CYS A 298 14.76 0.09 -2.64
N THR A 299 15.90 0.25 -1.97
CA THR A 299 16.62 -0.84 -1.31
C THR A 299 15.87 -1.37 -0.08
N THR A 300 15.11 -0.52 0.63
CA THR A 300 14.30 -0.95 1.78
C THR A 300 13.32 -2.06 1.40
N CYS A 301 12.70 -1.95 0.24
CA CYS A 301 11.67 -2.88 -0.21
C CYS A 301 12.26 -3.97 -1.11
N HIS A 302 13.08 -3.59 -2.08
CA HIS A 302 13.50 -4.48 -3.16
C HIS A 302 14.78 -5.23 -2.87
N LEU A 303 15.53 -4.92 -1.80
CA LEU A 303 16.77 -5.60 -1.43
C LEU A 303 16.72 -6.15 -0.01
N GLY A 304 17.62 -7.10 0.27
CA GLY A 304 17.93 -7.57 1.61
C GLY A 304 16.69 -8.01 2.42
N PRO A 305 16.55 -7.55 3.68
CA PRO A 305 15.45 -7.92 4.57
C PRO A 305 14.05 -7.62 4.02
N GLY A 306 13.92 -6.63 3.13
CA GLY A 306 12.65 -6.26 2.51
C GLY A 306 12.06 -7.38 1.64
N GLN A 307 12.90 -8.19 0.99
CA GLN A 307 12.44 -9.34 0.20
C GLN A 307 11.86 -10.47 1.07
N GLY A 308 12.23 -10.53 2.34
CA GLY A 308 11.79 -11.58 3.27
C GLY A 308 10.27 -11.61 3.45
N PRO A 309 9.62 -10.52 3.88
CA PRO A 309 8.16 -10.44 3.96
C PRO A 309 7.45 -10.70 2.63
N TYR A 310 7.98 -10.21 1.49
CA TYR A 310 7.41 -10.49 0.16
C TYR A 310 7.39 -11.99 -0.17
N ALA A 311 8.48 -12.70 0.12
CA ALA A 311 8.64 -14.11 -0.17
C ALA A 311 7.84 -15.00 0.79
N ARG A 312 7.74 -14.61 2.07
CA ARG A 312 7.03 -15.38 3.10
C ARG A 312 5.53 -15.13 3.13
N GLY A 313 5.07 -13.96 2.68
CA GLY A 313 3.66 -13.58 2.73
C GLY A 313 3.12 -13.46 4.17
N THR A 314 4.01 -13.23 5.15
CA THR A 314 3.67 -13.06 6.57
C THR A 314 4.29 -11.79 7.15
N ALA A 315 3.63 -11.23 8.18
CA ALA A 315 4.12 -10.09 8.95
C ALA A 315 3.80 -10.25 10.44
N GLU A 316 4.68 -9.76 11.31
CA GLU A 316 4.43 -9.70 12.75
C GLU A 316 3.97 -8.31 13.14
N ILE A 317 2.74 -8.17 13.62
CA ILE A 317 2.18 -6.88 14.04
C ILE A 317 1.86 -6.88 15.54
N ALA A 318 1.65 -5.71 16.13
CA ALA A 318 1.06 -5.63 17.47
C ALA A 318 -0.25 -6.43 17.52
N GLY A 319 -0.41 -7.27 18.55
CA GLY A 319 -1.59 -8.13 18.71
C GLY A 319 -2.88 -7.37 18.94
N GLY A 320 -2.79 -6.14 19.46
CA GLY A 320 -3.95 -5.30 19.68
C GLY A 320 -4.58 -5.48 21.06
N TRP A 321 -5.84 -5.11 21.17
CA TRP A 321 -6.56 -5.07 22.46
C TRP A 321 -6.66 -6.42 23.15
N GLY A 322 -6.38 -6.43 24.45
CA GLY A 322 -6.44 -7.63 25.29
C GLY A 322 -5.34 -8.66 25.01
N MET A 323 -4.40 -8.36 24.10
CA MET A 323 -3.29 -9.26 23.76
C MET A 323 -1.98 -8.79 24.41
N SER A 324 -1.16 -9.73 24.85
CA SER A 324 0.20 -9.47 25.32
C SER A 324 1.25 -9.78 24.25
N ALA A 325 0.95 -10.70 23.33
CA ALA A 325 1.84 -11.11 22.24
C ALA A 325 1.58 -10.32 20.95
N ARG A 326 2.57 -10.33 20.05
CA ARG A 326 2.39 -9.95 18.65
C ARG A 326 1.54 -11.00 17.92
N VAL A 327 0.95 -10.61 16.81
CA VAL A 327 0.16 -11.48 15.95
C VAL A 327 0.83 -11.64 14.60
N THR A 328 0.94 -12.87 14.15
CA THR A 328 1.35 -13.22 12.79
C THR A 328 0.19 -13.04 11.83
N VAL A 329 0.31 -12.08 10.91
CA VAL A 329 -0.57 -11.97 9.75
C VAL A 329 -0.15 -13.00 8.72
N THR A 330 -1.09 -13.84 8.28
CA THR A 330 -0.91 -14.79 7.18
C THR A 330 -1.80 -14.40 6.00
N GLY A 331 -1.39 -14.75 4.77
CA GLY A 331 -2.21 -14.50 3.58
C GLY A 331 -2.26 -13.05 3.10
N GLY A 332 -1.44 -12.15 3.64
CA GLY A 332 -1.37 -10.75 3.20
C GLY A 332 -0.64 -10.51 1.87
N GLY A 333 -0.14 -11.58 1.25
CA GLY A 333 0.64 -11.55 0.00
C GLY A 333 1.79 -10.55 0.09
N LYS A 334 2.01 -9.78 -0.99
CA LYS A 334 3.06 -8.75 -1.02
C LYS A 334 2.82 -7.59 -0.04
N GLY A 335 1.60 -7.41 0.45
CA GLY A 335 1.25 -6.35 1.40
C GLY A 335 1.82 -6.56 2.80
N THR A 336 2.31 -7.76 3.14
CA THR A 336 2.92 -8.03 4.45
C THR A 336 4.21 -7.24 4.67
N PHE A 337 4.95 -6.90 3.61
CA PHE A 337 6.06 -5.98 3.72
C PHE A 337 5.61 -4.61 4.25
N CYS A 338 4.50 -4.08 3.74
CA CYS A 338 3.96 -2.80 4.21
C CYS A 338 3.63 -2.85 5.70
N MET A 339 3.08 -3.97 6.16
CA MET A 339 2.68 -4.19 7.55
C MET A 339 3.85 -4.23 8.52
N ASP A 340 5.08 -4.52 8.06
CA ASP A 340 6.28 -4.54 8.92
C ASP A 340 6.57 -3.16 9.54
N CYS A 341 6.25 -2.09 8.80
CA CYS A 341 6.35 -0.70 9.27
C CYS A 341 4.99 -0.09 9.62
N HIS A 342 3.95 -0.37 8.84
CA HIS A 342 2.60 0.19 9.01
C HIS A 342 1.76 -0.66 9.96
N ASN A 343 2.29 -0.87 11.16
CA ASN A 343 1.59 -1.44 12.29
C ASN A 343 1.86 -0.63 13.56
N MET A 344 1.05 -0.87 14.58
CA MET A 344 1.28 -0.29 15.90
C MET A 344 2.54 -0.90 16.54
N ASN A 345 3.36 -0.09 17.22
CA ASN A 345 4.55 -0.61 17.92
C ASN A 345 4.19 -1.52 19.10
N GLY A 346 3.07 -1.20 19.75
CA GLY A 346 2.67 -1.78 21.02
C GLY A 346 1.17 -1.86 21.12
N ASN A 347 0.72 -2.77 21.96
CA ASN A 347 -0.70 -3.02 22.18
C ASN A 347 -1.33 -1.86 22.96
N PRO A 348 -2.61 -1.54 22.71
CA PRO A 348 -3.35 -0.59 23.51
C PRO A 348 -3.42 -1.07 24.97
N ASP A 349 -3.02 -0.19 25.89
CA ASP A 349 -3.05 -0.44 27.33
C ASP A 349 -3.77 0.73 28.03
N PRO A 350 -4.98 0.51 28.58
CA PRO A 350 -5.75 1.55 29.25
C PRO A 350 -5.13 1.92 30.61
N THR A 351 -4.34 1.04 31.22
CA THR A 351 -3.72 1.23 32.54
C THR A 351 -2.39 1.99 32.46
N ASN A 352 -1.95 2.33 31.26
CA ASN A 352 -0.72 3.06 31.04
C ASN A 352 -0.77 4.43 31.72
N ALA A 353 -0.08 4.58 32.86
CA ALA A 353 -0.08 5.80 33.67
C ALA A 353 0.46 7.03 32.90
N ARG A 354 1.26 6.82 31.86
CA ARG A 354 1.76 7.90 30.99
C ARG A 354 0.70 8.37 30.00
N ARG A 355 -0.42 7.65 29.84
CA ARG A 355 -1.44 7.87 28.81
C ARG A 355 -0.78 7.93 27.43
N ALA A 356 -0.04 6.86 27.13
CA ALA A 356 0.72 6.73 25.90
C ALA A 356 -0.15 6.96 24.65
N TYR A 357 0.48 7.52 23.64
CA TYR A 357 -0.17 7.84 22.38
C TYR A 357 0.02 6.66 21.39
N PRO A 358 -0.97 6.30 20.54
CA PRO A 358 -0.82 5.18 19.59
C PRO A 358 0.29 5.46 18.56
N HIS A 359 1.12 4.46 18.20
CA HIS A 359 2.12 4.69 17.14
C HIS A 359 1.43 5.17 15.85
N TYR A 360 2.02 6.20 15.22
CA TYR A 360 1.71 6.59 13.84
C TYR A 360 1.85 5.38 12.90
N GLY A 361 0.87 5.17 12.02
CA GLY A 361 0.88 4.04 11.10
C GLY A 361 0.13 2.78 11.55
N PRO A 362 -1.06 2.84 12.19
CA PRO A 362 -1.79 1.66 12.64
C PRO A 362 -2.55 0.93 11.51
N GLN A 363 -2.18 1.11 10.23
CA GLN A 363 -3.01 0.68 9.10
C GLN A 363 -3.26 -0.83 9.10
N ALA A 364 -2.24 -1.66 9.38
CA ALA A 364 -2.43 -3.10 9.50
C ALA A 364 -3.42 -3.47 10.61
N ASN A 365 -3.32 -2.79 11.76
CA ASN A 365 -4.18 -3.04 12.90
C ASN A 365 -5.63 -2.60 12.67
N ILE A 366 -5.86 -1.52 11.93
CA ILE A 366 -7.22 -1.12 11.54
C ILE A 366 -7.77 -2.06 10.47
N LEU A 367 -6.98 -2.42 9.46
CA LEU A 367 -7.38 -3.38 8.43
C LEU A 367 -7.88 -4.69 9.06
N LEU A 368 -7.18 -5.18 10.09
CA LEU A 368 -7.50 -6.40 10.82
C LEU A 368 -8.48 -6.21 11.99
N GLY A 369 -8.81 -4.97 12.34
CA GLY A 369 -9.79 -4.65 13.39
C GLY A 369 -9.31 -4.98 14.81
N ASN A 370 -8.04 -4.72 15.15
CA ASN A 370 -7.50 -5.02 16.48
C ASN A 370 -6.77 -3.84 17.18
N GLY A 371 -6.65 -2.67 16.57
CA GLY A 371 -5.84 -1.57 17.13
C GLY A 371 -6.49 -0.70 18.21
N GLY A 372 -7.83 -0.67 18.27
CA GLY A 372 -8.60 0.18 19.18
C GLY A 372 -8.63 -0.36 20.61
N MET A 373 -8.78 0.53 21.58
CA MET A 373 -9.20 0.17 22.94
C MET A 373 -10.68 -0.20 22.91
N GLN A 374 -10.95 -1.49 22.75
CA GLN A 374 -12.29 -2.01 22.51
C GLN A 374 -13.10 -2.12 23.81
N VAL A 375 -14.41 -1.94 23.68
CA VAL A 375 -15.39 -2.22 24.73
C VAL A 375 -15.55 -3.74 24.88
N GLU A 376 -15.50 -4.22 26.12
CA GLU A 376 -15.65 -5.63 26.44
C GLU A 376 -17.06 -6.13 26.08
N GLY A 377 -17.16 -7.36 25.57
CA GLY A 377 -18.44 -7.96 25.14
C GLY A 377 -18.98 -7.44 23.80
N VAL A 378 -18.43 -6.36 23.24
CA VAL A 378 -18.82 -5.89 21.90
C VAL A 378 -18.06 -6.67 20.83
N ARG A 379 -18.80 -7.23 19.87
CA ARG A 379 -18.22 -7.86 18.69
C ARG A 379 -17.99 -6.83 17.59
N TYR A 380 -16.73 -6.59 17.26
CA TYR A 380 -16.36 -5.70 16.17
C TYR A 380 -16.33 -6.42 14.82
N GLY A 381 -16.75 -5.71 13.77
CA GLY A 381 -16.84 -6.19 12.41
C GLY A 381 -15.47 -6.26 11.73
N THR A 382 -15.35 -7.20 10.81
CA THR A 382 -14.17 -7.37 9.95
C THR A 382 -14.38 -6.69 8.59
N SER A 383 -13.28 -6.55 7.84
CA SER A 383 -13.29 -5.92 6.52
C SER A 383 -13.03 -6.94 5.41
N PRO A 384 -13.84 -6.98 4.34
CA PRO A 384 -13.50 -7.70 3.12
C PRO A 384 -12.18 -7.20 2.49
N HIS A 385 -11.75 -5.96 2.76
CA HIS A 385 -10.46 -5.47 2.27
C HIS A 385 -9.27 -6.21 2.88
N ALA A 386 -9.40 -6.76 4.10
CA ALA A 386 -8.36 -7.58 4.71
C ALA A 386 -8.15 -8.90 3.94
N ALA A 387 -9.17 -9.35 3.20
CA ALA A 387 -9.12 -10.56 2.37
C ALA A 387 -8.63 -10.30 0.94
N ASN A 388 -8.28 -9.06 0.58
CA ASN A 388 -7.77 -8.75 -0.77
C ASN A 388 -6.41 -9.43 -0.98
N PRO A 389 -6.21 -10.19 -2.09
CA PRO A 389 -4.91 -10.77 -2.42
C PRO A 389 -3.83 -9.67 -2.49
N ASN A 390 -2.72 -9.80 -1.76
CA ASN A 390 -1.67 -8.75 -1.62
C ASN A 390 -2.04 -7.51 -0.79
N SER A 391 -3.19 -7.51 -0.10
CA SER A 391 -3.62 -6.51 0.88
C SER A 391 -3.36 -5.06 0.43
N CYS A 392 -2.35 -4.40 1.01
CA CYS A 392 -2.02 -2.99 0.78
C CYS A 392 -1.69 -2.69 -0.68
N VAL A 393 -0.95 -3.58 -1.34
CA VAL A 393 -0.45 -3.38 -2.71
C VAL A 393 -1.60 -3.25 -3.71
N SER A 394 -2.70 -3.96 -3.47
CA SER A 394 -3.85 -3.99 -4.40
C SER A 394 -4.53 -2.64 -4.57
N CYS A 395 -4.50 -1.79 -3.54
CA CYS A 395 -5.12 -0.47 -3.58
C CYS A 395 -4.08 0.66 -3.69
N HIS A 396 -2.93 0.52 -3.01
CA HIS A 396 -1.93 1.59 -2.96
C HIS A 396 -0.94 1.55 -4.12
N MET A 397 -0.80 0.42 -4.80
CA MET A 397 0.06 0.27 -5.97
C MET A 397 -0.74 -0.27 -7.17
N PRO A 398 -1.85 0.38 -7.55
CA PRO A 398 -2.65 -0.09 -8.66
C PRO A 398 -1.81 -0.05 -9.94
N LYS A 399 -2.13 -0.93 -10.87
CA LYS A 399 -1.51 -0.89 -12.20
C LYS A 399 -1.98 0.34 -12.95
N ASP A 400 -1.04 1.05 -13.57
CA ASP A 400 -1.35 2.10 -14.52
C ASP A 400 -1.87 1.54 -15.85
N GLU A 401 -2.16 2.42 -16.82
CA GLU A 401 -2.66 2.05 -18.15
C GLU A 401 -1.68 1.18 -18.96
N TYR A 402 -0.40 1.15 -18.58
CA TYR A 402 0.66 0.34 -19.20
C TYR A 402 0.91 -0.97 -18.44
N GLY A 403 0.19 -1.21 -17.34
CA GLY A 403 0.29 -2.42 -16.53
C GLY A 403 1.35 -2.40 -15.43
N TYR A 404 2.00 -1.26 -15.17
CA TYR A 404 3.00 -1.10 -14.12
C TYR A 404 2.39 -0.71 -12.78
N ALA A 405 2.88 -1.30 -11.69
CA ALA A 405 2.42 -0.96 -10.35
C ALA A 405 2.89 0.45 -9.95
N SER A 406 1.95 1.30 -9.57
CA SER A 406 2.25 2.66 -9.13
C SER A 406 3.07 2.67 -7.85
N HIS A 407 4.10 3.51 -7.80
CA HIS A 407 4.90 3.78 -6.60
C HIS A 407 4.60 5.17 -6.00
N SER A 408 3.47 5.79 -6.39
CA SER A 408 2.98 6.97 -5.64
C SER A 408 2.47 6.58 -4.26
N PHE A 409 2.06 5.31 -4.08
CA PHE A 409 1.40 4.76 -2.89
C PHE A 409 0.07 5.44 -2.53
N LYS A 410 -0.42 6.33 -3.39
CA LYS A 410 -1.64 7.13 -3.16
C LYS A 410 -2.79 6.53 -3.93
N VAL A 411 -3.77 6.00 -3.20
CA VAL A 411 -5.02 5.48 -3.78
C VAL A 411 -5.74 6.55 -4.61
N ALA A 412 -5.72 7.81 -4.15
CA ALA A 412 -6.42 8.92 -4.79
C ALA A 412 -5.92 9.23 -6.20
N ASP A 413 -4.66 8.93 -6.50
CA ASP A 413 -4.08 9.20 -7.83
C ASP A 413 -4.71 8.30 -8.91
N ASN A 414 -5.24 7.13 -8.53
CA ASN A 414 -5.91 6.22 -9.45
C ASN A 414 -6.95 5.33 -8.75
N ALA A 415 -7.99 5.97 -8.18
CA ALA A 415 -9.04 5.25 -7.46
C ALA A 415 -9.80 4.25 -8.35
N LYS A 416 -9.96 4.54 -9.65
CA LYS A 416 -10.60 3.63 -10.60
C LYS A 416 -9.83 2.32 -10.72
N ALA A 417 -8.50 2.35 -10.86
CA ALA A 417 -7.70 1.13 -10.93
C ALA A 417 -7.57 0.43 -9.58
N ALA A 418 -7.54 1.18 -8.48
CA ALA A 418 -7.46 0.62 -7.12
C ALA A 418 -8.75 -0.11 -6.69
N CYS A 419 -9.92 0.39 -7.10
CA CYS A 419 -11.20 -0.11 -6.63
C CYS A 419 -12.00 -0.89 -7.69
N GLY A 420 -11.79 -0.60 -8.97
CA GLY A 420 -12.68 -0.99 -10.06
C GLY A 420 -12.80 -2.50 -10.32
N SER A 421 -11.87 -3.31 -9.83
CA SER A 421 -11.97 -4.77 -9.89
C SER A 421 -13.07 -5.35 -8.99
N CYS A 422 -13.45 -4.62 -7.94
CA CYS A 422 -14.49 -5.03 -6.98
C CYS A 422 -15.67 -4.04 -6.91
N HIS A 423 -15.42 -2.76 -7.17
CA HIS A 423 -16.39 -1.68 -7.12
C HIS A 423 -16.52 -1.03 -8.50
N GLU A 424 -17.36 -1.63 -9.35
CA GLU A 424 -17.60 -1.15 -10.70
C GLU A 424 -18.09 0.31 -10.70
N GLY A 425 -17.53 1.12 -11.60
CA GLY A 425 -17.90 2.53 -11.75
C GLY A 425 -17.35 3.47 -10.68
N LEU A 426 -16.65 2.98 -9.66
CA LEU A 426 -16.12 3.84 -8.60
C LEU A 426 -14.90 4.64 -9.08
N THR A 427 -14.96 5.96 -8.92
CA THR A 427 -13.90 6.91 -9.32
C THR A 427 -13.25 7.62 -8.14
N THR A 428 -13.71 7.35 -6.91
CA THR A 428 -13.20 7.94 -5.67
C THR A 428 -13.19 6.91 -4.55
N ALA A 429 -12.25 6.99 -3.63
CA ALA A 429 -12.25 6.14 -2.43
C ALA A 429 -13.45 6.43 -1.52
N ASN A 430 -13.99 7.66 -1.56
CA ASN A 430 -15.10 8.09 -0.72
C ASN A 430 -16.47 7.65 -1.29
N ARG A 431 -16.66 6.33 -1.41
CA ARG A 431 -17.92 5.75 -1.91
C ARG A 431 -19.10 6.10 -0.98
N PRO A 432 -20.35 6.13 -1.48
CA PRO A 432 -21.53 6.28 -0.65
C PRO A 432 -21.54 5.30 0.53
N ALA A 433 -21.82 5.85 1.71
CA ALA A 433 -22.03 5.07 2.91
C ALA A 433 -23.35 4.29 2.83
N LEU A 434 -23.49 3.27 3.67
CA LEU A 434 -24.72 2.47 3.76
C LEU A 434 -25.73 3.03 4.77
N GLY A 435 -25.38 4.13 5.44
CA GLY A 435 -26.15 4.70 6.54
C GLY A 435 -25.56 6.03 6.96
N ASP A 436 -26.38 6.81 7.65
CA ASP A 436 -25.99 8.04 8.34
C ASP A 436 -25.38 7.62 9.68
N TYR A 437 -24.07 7.55 9.74
CA TYR A 437 -23.35 7.02 10.90
C TYR A 437 -22.99 8.12 11.89
N ASP A 438 -22.97 9.39 11.46
CA ASP A 438 -22.74 10.54 12.33
C ASP A 438 -24.04 11.21 12.83
N GLY A 439 -25.20 10.85 12.29
CA GLY A 439 -26.52 11.30 12.75
C GLY A 439 -26.86 12.72 12.33
N ASP A 440 -26.22 13.25 11.28
CA ASP A 440 -26.49 14.60 10.76
C ASP A 440 -27.72 14.68 9.82
N GLY A 441 -28.41 13.55 9.63
CA GLY A 441 -29.58 13.40 8.79
C GLY A 441 -29.26 13.18 7.32
N LYS A 442 -27.99 13.02 6.93
CA LYS A 442 -27.57 12.85 5.54
C LYS A 442 -26.61 11.67 5.38
N VAL A 443 -26.97 10.74 4.52
CA VAL A 443 -26.04 9.69 4.08
C VAL A 443 -25.07 10.27 3.04
N LYS A 444 -23.80 10.43 3.42
CA LYS A 444 -22.71 10.93 2.57
C LYS A 444 -21.77 9.79 2.15
N GLY A 445 -20.56 10.13 1.70
CA GLY A 445 -19.50 9.16 1.50
C GLY A 445 -18.95 8.62 2.82
N ILE A 446 -18.48 7.36 2.83
CA ILE A 446 -18.01 6.68 4.04
C ILE A 446 -16.91 7.45 4.80
N GLN A 447 -16.02 8.14 4.09
CA GLN A 447 -14.98 8.93 4.73
C GLN A 447 -15.54 10.19 5.39
N ASP A 448 -16.64 10.75 4.87
CA ASP A 448 -17.29 11.92 5.44
C ASP A 448 -18.11 11.55 6.67
N GLU A 449 -18.83 10.43 6.64
CA GLU A 449 -19.49 9.84 7.81
C GLU A 449 -18.50 9.62 8.97
N VAL A 450 -17.34 8.99 8.67
CA VAL A 450 -16.32 8.75 9.70
C VAL A 450 -15.70 10.05 10.21
N LYS A 451 -15.52 11.07 9.36
CA LYS A 451 -15.03 12.39 9.81
C LYS A 451 -16.04 13.08 10.72
N GLY A 452 -17.34 13.01 10.42
CA GLY A 452 -18.39 13.56 11.27
C GLY A 452 -18.47 12.85 12.62
N LEU A 453 -18.44 11.51 12.61
CA LEU A 453 -18.35 10.70 13.83
C LEU A 453 -17.13 11.07 14.69
N LYS A 454 -15.96 11.24 14.07
CA LYS A 454 -14.76 11.70 14.76
C LYS A 454 -14.94 13.11 15.35
N ALA A 455 -15.60 14.02 14.65
CA ALA A 455 -15.86 15.37 15.15
C ALA A 455 -16.77 15.33 16.39
N LEU A 456 -17.83 14.52 16.37
CA LEU A 456 -18.72 14.30 17.52
C LEU A 456 -17.97 13.68 18.70
N LEU A 457 -17.17 12.64 18.47
CA LEU A 457 -16.37 12.03 19.52
C LEU A 457 -15.36 13.01 20.10
N LYS A 458 -14.71 13.83 19.27
CA LYS A 458 -13.79 14.87 19.75
C LYS A 458 -14.48 15.91 20.63
N ALA A 459 -15.67 16.36 20.23
CA ALA A 459 -16.46 17.27 21.04
C ALA A 459 -16.84 16.65 22.38
N ALA A 460 -17.31 15.40 22.39
CA ALA A 460 -17.62 14.66 23.60
C ALA A 460 -16.39 14.48 24.52
N ILE A 461 -15.22 14.15 23.95
CA ILE A 461 -13.95 14.06 24.70
C ILE A 461 -13.61 15.41 25.34
N ASN A 462 -13.68 16.50 24.59
CA ASN A 462 -13.39 17.83 25.10
C ASN A 462 -14.32 18.22 26.26
N THR A 463 -15.62 17.95 26.13
CA THR A 463 -16.61 18.17 27.22
C THR A 463 -16.37 17.26 28.42
N ALA A 464 -15.95 16.01 28.21
CA ALA A 464 -15.64 15.09 29.30
C ALA A 464 -14.35 15.45 30.04
N ILE A 465 -13.38 16.07 29.36
CA ILE A 465 -12.17 16.65 29.99
C ILE A 465 -12.55 17.85 30.87
N ASP A 466 -13.29 18.79 30.31
CA ASP A 466 -13.82 19.95 31.03
C ASP A 466 -15.10 20.43 30.31
N PRO A 467 -16.26 20.49 31.01
CA PRO A 467 -17.53 20.93 30.43
C PRO A 467 -17.49 22.34 29.82
N ASN A 468 -16.56 23.19 30.25
CA ASN A 468 -16.41 24.57 29.77
C ASN A 468 -15.46 24.69 28.56
N GLY A 469 -14.87 23.60 28.07
CA GLY A 469 -14.04 23.61 26.86
C GLY A 469 -12.66 22.97 27.00
N GLY A 470 -12.62 21.73 27.50
CA GLY A 470 -11.39 20.95 27.57
C GLY A 470 -10.77 20.67 26.19
N SER A 471 -9.51 20.25 26.18
CA SER A 471 -8.81 19.89 24.95
C SER A 471 -7.68 18.90 25.19
N PHE A 472 -7.21 18.25 24.12
CA PHE A 472 -6.08 17.34 24.18
C PHE A 472 -5.16 17.52 22.96
N ASP A 473 -3.89 17.21 23.17
CA ASP A 473 -2.83 17.13 22.16
C ASP A 473 -1.91 15.94 22.47
N SER A 474 -0.74 15.88 21.83
CA SER A 474 0.27 14.86 22.04
C SER A 474 1.65 15.48 22.14
N SER A 475 2.43 15.03 23.13
CA SER A 475 3.83 15.44 23.30
C SER A 475 4.67 14.26 23.74
N LYS A 476 5.86 14.13 23.13
CA LYS A 476 6.85 13.06 23.42
C LYS A 476 6.27 11.63 23.38
N GLY A 477 5.19 11.38 22.62
CA GLY A 477 4.56 10.05 22.52
C GLY A 477 3.53 9.74 23.61
N ALA A 478 3.01 10.76 24.29
CA ALA A 478 1.89 10.64 25.22
C ALA A 478 0.84 11.72 24.93
N PHE A 479 -0.40 11.50 25.36
CA PHE A 479 -1.42 12.53 25.33
C PHE A 479 -1.16 13.59 26.41
N VAL A 480 -1.49 14.83 26.07
CA VAL A 480 -1.48 15.97 27.01
C VAL A 480 -2.88 16.56 26.99
N TYR A 481 -3.47 16.76 28.17
CA TYR A 481 -4.84 17.23 28.33
C TYR A 481 -4.82 18.60 28.99
N TYR A 482 -5.78 19.44 28.62
CA TYR A 482 -5.92 20.80 29.12
C TYR A 482 -7.37 21.08 29.51
N ASP A 483 -7.54 21.79 30.62
CA ASP A 483 -8.83 22.35 31.05
C ASP A 483 -9.26 23.53 30.15
N ALA A 484 -10.41 24.13 30.43
CA ALA A 484 -10.93 25.29 29.68
C ALA A 484 -9.99 26.51 29.75
N ASN A 485 -9.22 26.65 30.84
CA ASN A 485 -8.25 27.74 31.06
C ASN A 485 -6.87 27.45 30.46
N LYS A 486 -6.72 26.34 29.72
CA LYS A 486 -5.46 25.86 29.14
C LYS A 486 -4.41 25.41 30.17
N ASN A 487 -4.81 25.13 31.40
CA ASN A 487 -3.93 24.48 32.36
C ASN A 487 -3.81 23.00 32.00
N GLN A 488 -2.58 22.49 32.02
CA GLN A 488 -2.33 21.08 31.76
C GLN A 488 -2.83 20.22 32.93
N ILE A 489 -3.62 19.20 32.62
CA ILE A 489 -4.12 18.21 33.58
C ILE A 489 -3.08 17.08 33.70
N LYS A 490 -2.86 16.59 34.93
CA LYS A 490 -1.93 15.47 35.13
C LYS A 490 -2.51 14.20 34.51
N PRO A 491 -1.70 13.35 33.86
CA PRO A 491 -2.20 12.13 33.20
C PRO A 491 -3.00 11.18 34.11
N GLY A 492 -2.69 11.13 35.41
CA GLY A 492 -3.39 10.31 36.40
C GLY A 492 -4.75 10.86 36.82
N ASP A 493 -5.02 12.15 36.60
CA ASP A 493 -6.30 12.79 36.90
C ASP A 493 -7.31 12.62 35.75
N ILE A 494 -6.84 12.14 34.58
CA ILE A 494 -7.70 11.81 33.44
C ILE A 494 -8.25 10.40 33.61
N SER A 495 -9.57 10.26 33.49
CA SER A 495 -10.24 8.95 33.60
C SER A 495 -9.86 8.01 32.45
N ASP A 496 -9.94 6.70 32.72
CA ASP A 496 -9.67 5.68 31.70
C ASP A 496 -10.63 5.78 30.51
N VAL A 497 -11.88 6.18 30.74
CA VAL A 497 -12.89 6.33 29.68
C VAL A 497 -12.49 7.46 28.72
N ILE A 498 -12.04 8.61 29.23
CA ILE A 498 -11.53 9.72 28.40
C ILE A 498 -10.30 9.26 27.61
N TYR A 499 -9.38 8.55 28.25
CA TYR A 499 -8.17 8.06 27.59
C TYR A 499 -8.48 7.04 26.48
N LYS A 500 -9.37 6.07 26.72
CA LYS A 500 -9.81 5.08 25.71
C LYS A 500 -10.44 5.77 24.51
N ALA A 501 -11.35 6.72 24.74
CA ALA A 501 -11.98 7.50 23.67
C ALA A 501 -10.94 8.32 22.88
N THR A 502 -10.00 8.96 23.57
CA THR A 502 -8.92 9.75 22.98
C THR A 502 -7.98 8.88 22.14
N TRP A 503 -7.63 7.69 22.62
CA TRP A 503 -6.85 6.70 21.88
C TRP A 503 -7.56 6.29 20.59
N ASN A 504 -8.83 5.89 20.68
CA ASN A 504 -9.62 5.44 19.52
C ASN A 504 -9.81 6.54 18.48
N TYR A 505 -10.16 7.76 18.91
CA TYR A 505 -10.22 8.93 18.03
C TYR A 505 -8.91 9.11 17.26
N LYS A 506 -7.78 9.04 17.98
CA LYS A 506 -6.46 9.32 17.42
C LYS A 506 -5.91 8.17 16.60
N LEU A 507 -6.29 6.93 16.91
CA LEU A 507 -5.97 5.77 16.12
C LEU A 507 -6.58 5.89 14.71
N ILE A 508 -7.87 6.23 14.60
CA ILE A 508 -8.52 6.44 13.29
C ILE A 508 -7.95 7.68 12.59
N ASP A 509 -7.56 8.71 13.33
CA ASP A 509 -6.83 9.86 12.79
C ASP A 509 -5.48 9.48 12.16
N LYS A 510 -4.75 8.52 12.75
CA LYS A 510 -3.44 8.09 12.26
C LYS A 510 -3.48 6.94 11.28
N ASP A 511 -4.56 6.19 11.25
CA ASP A 511 -4.89 5.31 10.14
C ASP A 511 -4.99 6.10 8.83
N GLY A 512 -5.73 7.22 8.87
CA GLY A 512 -5.83 8.18 7.76
C GLY A 512 -6.70 7.71 6.59
N SER A 513 -7.19 6.46 6.59
CA SER A 513 -8.11 5.96 5.56
C SER A 513 -9.54 6.46 5.78
N TYR A 514 -9.86 6.97 6.97
CA TYR A 514 -11.21 7.38 7.39
C TYR A 514 -12.25 6.28 7.13
N GLY A 515 -11.92 5.06 7.53
CA GLY A 515 -12.82 3.91 7.47
C GLY A 515 -12.64 3.05 6.22
N ILE A 516 -11.81 3.40 5.24
CA ILE A 516 -11.63 2.52 4.07
C ILE A 516 -10.96 1.20 4.45
N HIS A 517 -9.92 1.18 5.30
CA HIS A 517 -9.27 -0.09 5.66
C HIS A 517 -10.24 -1.08 6.32
N ASN A 518 -11.07 -0.62 7.26
CA ASN A 518 -12.12 -1.41 7.86
C ASN A 518 -13.32 -0.54 8.28
N PRO A 519 -14.33 -0.40 7.41
CA PRO A 519 -15.45 0.50 7.67
C PRO A 519 -16.25 0.09 8.89
N ALA A 520 -16.55 -1.21 9.02
CA ALA A 520 -17.36 -1.73 10.12
C ALA A 520 -16.67 -1.50 11.46
N TYR A 521 -15.41 -1.93 11.59
CA TYR A 521 -14.62 -1.73 12.79
C TYR A 521 -14.50 -0.24 13.16
N THR A 522 -14.21 0.61 12.18
CA THR A 522 -13.98 2.04 12.41
C THR A 522 -15.23 2.72 12.94
N ILE A 523 -16.38 2.47 12.32
CA ILE A 523 -17.66 3.06 12.74
C ILE A 523 -18.02 2.56 14.15
N GLN A 524 -17.99 1.24 14.36
CA GLN A 524 -18.30 0.64 15.66
C GLN A 524 -17.38 1.15 16.76
N LEU A 525 -16.07 1.23 16.52
CA LEU A 525 -15.11 1.72 17.50
C LEU A 525 -15.41 3.16 17.92
N LEU A 526 -15.74 4.04 16.96
CA LEU A 526 -16.05 5.44 17.26
C LEU A 526 -17.40 5.58 17.97
N GLN A 527 -18.44 4.87 17.52
CA GLN A 527 -19.77 4.89 18.15
C GLN A 527 -19.73 4.33 19.58
N GLN A 528 -19.03 3.22 19.79
CA GLN A 528 -18.86 2.65 21.13
C GLN A 528 -18.01 3.55 22.04
N SER A 529 -16.96 4.19 21.50
CA SER A 529 -16.20 5.19 22.27
C SER A 529 -17.08 6.36 22.71
N TYR A 530 -17.99 6.82 21.84
CA TYR A 530 -18.94 7.88 22.17
C TYR A 530 -19.93 7.40 23.24
N LYS A 531 -20.45 6.18 23.11
CA LYS A 531 -21.39 5.57 24.06
C LYS A 531 -20.79 5.42 25.45
N GLU A 532 -19.60 4.85 25.56
CA GLU A 532 -18.90 4.70 26.84
C GLU A 532 -18.62 6.05 27.51
N LEU A 533 -18.30 7.06 26.71
CA LEU A 533 -17.95 8.38 27.22
C LEU A 533 -19.17 9.19 27.69
N THR A 534 -20.31 9.07 26.99
CA THR A 534 -21.50 9.90 27.22
C THR A 534 -22.65 9.17 27.92
N GLY A 535 -22.57 7.84 28.00
CA GLY A 535 -23.66 6.97 28.44
C GLY A 535 -24.81 6.84 27.43
N LYS A 536 -24.67 7.37 26.21
CA LYS A 536 -25.73 7.42 25.19
C LYS A 536 -25.17 7.06 23.81
N ASP A 537 -25.99 6.43 22.99
CA ASP A 537 -25.65 6.22 21.58
C ASP A 537 -25.49 7.56 20.84
N VAL A 538 -24.76 7.55 19.73
CA VAL A 538 -24.61 8.73 18.87
C VAL A 538 -26.02 9.19 18.44
N PRO A 539 -26.43 10.44 18.74
CA PRO A 539 -27.80 10.88 18.49
C PRO A 539 -28.18 10.76 17.02
N ASN A 540 -29.36 10.19 16.75
CA ASN A 540 -29.95 10.01 15.41
C ASN A 540 -29.11 9.19 14.42
N ALA A 541 -27.96 8.66 14.83
CA ALA A 541 -27.11 7.86 13.96
C ALA A 541 -27.64 6.44 13.82
N GLN A 542 -27.41 5.87 12.64
CA GLN A 542 -27.50 4.44 12.45
C GLN A 542 -26.36 3.75 13.20
N ILE A 543 -26.69 2.99 14.23
CA ILE A 543 -25.71 2.23 15.02
C ILE A 543 -25.31 0.97 14.25
N ARG A 544 -24.01 0.68 14.27
CA ARG A 544 -23.42 -0.48 13.61
C ARG A 544 -22.90 -1.51 14.61
#